data_AF-A0A7I9VNL0-F1
#
_entry.id   AF-A0A7I9VNL0-F1
#
_cell.length_a   1.000
_cell.length_b   1.000
_cell.length_c   1.000
_cell.angle_alpha   90.00
_cell.angle_beta   90.00
_cell.angle_gamma   90.00
#
_symmetry.space_group_name_H-M   'P 1'
#
loop_
_entity.id
_entity.type
_entity.pdbx_description
1 polymer ?
#
loop_
_entity_poly.entity_id
_entity_poly.type
_entity_poly.pdbx_seq_one_letter_code
_entity_poly.pdbx_strand_id
1 'polypeptide(L)'
;MHRILVALTPLLAFAVAVAAAPFRQPRDAEGRFVNLDGSGPKGLGAVLKWSVLDRLTGKRRSAPDRAPVPSLAPDLARLAVPPAPGEGARITWLGHASFLVQLDGVSLLVDPVLGEKVVTVPRNVPPGLTPEQLPHVDAALVSHGHYDHLDLPTLTRVGAVVYAGLGQRRLLEKAGLACAELGWWQTARIGPVEVTFVPAQHWSRRSLGDTNRALWGGFVVKGSSATVYHSGDTGWFDGFAEIGRRFRIDAALLPIGAYDPAWFMSPQHLNPEEALRAFGDLGAATFVAMHWGTFKLSDEPLDEPPRRLEAERARLGLAAERVRVLAVGESIEVRRAVAAAGAGRPGPGGG
;
A
#
# COMPACT_ATOMS: atom_id res chain seq x y z
N MET A 1 28.96 46.30 5.13
CA MET A 1 27.59 45.83 4.75
C MET A 1 27.74 45.28 3.34
N HIS A 2 27.52 44.01 2.97
CA HIS A 2 26.84 42.86 3.53
C HIS A 2 27.69 41.60 3.31
N ARG A 3 27.70 40.69 4.29
CA ARG A 3 28.13 39.31 4.12
C ARG A 3 27.01 38.57 3.38
N ILE A 4 27.30 38.03 2.20
CA ILE A 4 26.43 37.09 1.51
C ILE A 4 26.58 35.76 2.26
N LEU A 5 25.56 35.43 3.06
CA LEU A 5 25.42 34.12 3.68
C LEU A 5 24.94 33.16 2.59
N VAL A 6 25.85 32.40 1.99
CA VAL A 6 25.48 31.26 1.15
C VAL A 6 24.93 30.20 2.09
N ALA A 7 23.60 30.03 2.07
CA ALA A 7 22.94 28.94 2.76
C ALA A 7 23.43 27.62 2.13
N LEU A 8 24.24 26.88 2.88
CA LEU A 8 24.58 25.50 2.60
C LEU A 8 23.28 24.68 2.71
N THR A 9 22.73 24.29 1.57
CA THR A 9 21.70 23.24 1.46
C THR A 9 22.25 21.99 2.15
N PRO A 10 21.49 21.33 3.05
CA PRO A 10 21.96 20.08 3.63
C PRO A 10 22.09 19.06 2.50
N LEU A 11 23.27 18.44 2.40
CA LEU A 11 23.47 17.23 1.60
C LEU A 11 22.37 16.23 2.02
N LEU A 12 21.39 15.98 1.16
CA LEU A 12 20.48 14.85 1.35
C LEU A 12 21.35 13.59 1.37
N ALA A 13 21.47 12.96 2.53
CA ALA A 13 22.05 11.64 2.62
C ALA A 13 21.14 10.68 1.84
N PHE A 14 21.54 10.35 0.61
CA PHE A 14 20.90 9.29 -0.15
C PHE A 14 21.03 7.99 0.65
N ALA A 15 19.90 7.33 0.89
CA ALA A 15 19.86 6.05 1.57
C ALA A 15 20.75 5.04 0.84
N VAL A 16 21.67 4.43 1.57
CA VAL A 16 22.43 3.28 1.08
C VAL A 16 21.46 2.11 0.95
N ALA A 17 21.13 1.72 -0.29
CA ALA A 17 20.39 0.50 -0.55
C ALA A 17 21.28 -0.68 -0.18
N VAL A 18 20.97 -1.37 0.93
CA VAL A 18 21.67 -2.60 1.32
C VAL A 18 20.87 -3.75 0.75
N ALA A 19 21.40 -4.38 -0.30
CA ALA A 19 20.83 -5.60 -0.86
C ALA A 19 21.47 -6.82 -0.19
N ALA A 20 20.67 -7.71 0.39
CA ALA A 20 21.02 -9.14 0.37
C ALA A 20 21.02 -9.62 -1.10
N ALA A 21 21.75 -10.68 -1.43
CA ALA A 21 22.03 -11.17 -2.79
C ALA A 21 20.96 -10.80 -3.85
N PRO A 22 21.36 -10.29 -5.04
CA PRO A 22 20.45 -9.63 -5.97
C PRO A 22 19.30 -10.55 -6.36
N PHE A 23 18.10 -10.24 -5.85
CA PHE A 23 16.90 -10.93 -6.29
C PHE A 23 16.62 -10.58 -7.74
N ARG A 24 16.45 -11.59 -8.58
CA ARG A 24 16.16 -11.41 -10.00
C ARG A 24 14.79 -10.77 -10.17
N GLN A 25 14.74 -9.66 -10.88
CA GLN A 25 13.49 -9.03 -11.31
C GLN A 25 13.11 -9.65 -12.65
N PRO A 26 12.09 -10.53 -12.72
CA PRO A 26 11.74 -11.22 -13.95
C PRO A 26 11.38 -10.24 -15.05
N ARG A 27 11.84 -10.52 -16.28
CA ARG A 27 11.55 -9.72 -17.48
C ARG A 27 11.27 -10.63 -18.66
N ASP A 28 10.43 -10.17 -19.58
CA ASP A 28 10.21 -10.80 -20.88
C ASP A 28 11.31 -10.46 -21.89
N ALA A 29 11.18 -10.98 -23.12
CA ALA A 29 12.14 -10.77 -24.20
C ALA A 29 12.27 -9.28 -24.62
N GLU A 30 11.24 -8.47 -24.38
CA GLU A 30 11.23 -7.03 -24.67
C GLU A 30 11.72 -6.18 -23.48
N GLY A 31 12.17 -6.83 -22.40
CA GLY A 31 12.69 -6.19 -21.19
C GLY A 31 11.61 -5.63 -20.27
N ARG A 32 10.32 -5.94 -20.50
CA ARG A 32 9.23 -5.55 -19.61
C ARG A 32 9.21 -6.48 -18.40
N PHE A 33 8.88 -5.94 -17.24
CA PHE A 33 8.73 -6.75 -16.02
C PHE A 33 7.57 -7.74 -16.17
N VAL A 34 7.68 -8.89 -15.49
CA VAL A 34 6.61 -9.90 -15.40
C VAL A 34 6.45 -10.36 -13.96
N ASN A 35 5.29 -10.94 -13.63
CA ASN A 35 5.05 -11.52 -12.32
C ASN A 35 6.01 -12.70 -12.05
N LEU A 36 6.10 -13.12 -10.79
CA LEU A 36 6.97 -14.25 -10.39
C LEU A 36 6.57 -15.58 -11.06
N ASP A 37 5.29 -15.76 -11.37
CA ASP A 37 4.76 -16.89 -12.12
C ASP A 37 4.82 -16.70 -13.65
N GLY A 38 5.37 -15.58 -14.12
CA GLY A 38 5.45 -15.21 -15.54
C GLY A 38 4.15 -14.64 -16.12
N SER A 39 3.10 -14.49 -15.32
CA SER A 39 1.86 -13.86 -15.78
C SER A 39 2.03 -12.35 -16.01
N GLY A 40 1.09 -11.78 -16.76
CA GLY A 40 1.02 -10.36 -17.06
C GLY A 40 -0.41 -9.89 -17.28
N PRO A 41 -0.60 -8.59 -17.54
CA PRO A 41 -1.95 -8.03 -17.68
C PRO A 41 -2.68 -8.63 -18.88
N LYS A 42 -4.01 -8.72 -18.77
CA LYS A 42 -4.85 -9.16 -19.88
C LYS A 42 -4.74 -8.17 -21.05
N GLY A 43 -4.73 -8.69 -22.27
CA GLY A 43 -4.61 -7.88 -23.50
C GLY A 43 -5.83 -7.00 -23.78
N LEU A 44 -5.69 -6.09 -24.76
CA LEU A 44 -6.73 -5.12 -25.16
C LEU A 44 -8.07 -5.77 -25.51
N GLY A 45 -8.09 -6.99 -26.06
CA GLY A 45 -9.32 -7.72 -26.36
C GLY A 45 -10.15 -8.07 -25.11
N ALA A 46 -9.49 -8.35 -23.98
CA ALA A 46 -10.18 -8.60 -22.71
C ALA A 46 -10.77 -7.30 -22.13
N VAL A 47 -10.05 -6.18 -22.26
CA VAL A 47 -10.56 -4.86 -21.88
C VAL A 47 -11.79 -4.50 -22.71
N LEU A 48 -11.76 -4.72 -24.03
CA LEU A 48 -12.91 -4.47 -24.91
C LEU A 48 -14.10 -5.37 -24.57
N LYS A 49 -13.83 -6.66 -24.29
CA LYS A 49 -14.86 -7.61 -23.84
C LYS A 49 -15.54 -7.10 -22.58
N TRP A 50 -14.78 -6.72 -21.55
CA TRP A 50 -15.36 -6.22 -20.31
C TRP A 50 -16.09 -4.87 -20.51
N SER A 51 -15.39 -3.86 -21.04
CA SER A 51 -15.91 -2.49 -21.12
C SER A 51 -17.12 -2.32 -22.06
N VAL A 52 -17.20 -3.13 -23.12
CA VAL A 52 -18.22 -3.01 -24.18
C VAL A 52 -19.11 -4.24 -24.26
N LEU A 53 -18.56 -5.43 -24.54
CA LEU A 53 -19.38 -6.61 -24.80
C LEU A 53 -20.18 -7.05 -23.57
N ASP A 54 -19.53 -7.20 -22.43
CA ASP A 54 -20.18 -7.62 -21.18
C ASP A 54 -21.15 -6.55 -20.67
N ARG A 55 -20.86 -5.26 -20.95
CA ARG A 55 -21.77 -4.15 -20.66
C ARG A 55 -23.04 -4.23 -21.52
N LEU A 56 -22.89 -4.41 -22.84
CA LEU A 56 -24.02 -4.48 -23.79
C LEU A 56 -24.84 -5.76 -23.62
N THR A 57 -24.21 -6.86 -23.21
CA THR A 57 -24.87 -8.15 -22.99
C THR A 57 -25.46 -8.31 -21.58
N GLY A 58 -25.42 -7.26 -20.75
CA GLY A 58 -25.99 -7.27 -19.40
C GLY A 58 -25.24 -8.18 -18.40
N LYS A 59 -24.01 -8.60 -18.74
CA LYS A 59 -23.17 -9.47 -17.89
C LYS A 59 -22.39 -8.70 -16.83
N ARG A 60 -22.26 -7.37 -16.99
CA ARG A 60 -21.69 -6.52 -15.94
C ARG A 60 -22.71 -6.31 -14.83
N ARG A 61 -22.23 -6.38 -13.59
CA ARG A 61 -23.00 -5.89 -12.45
C ARG A 61 -23.17 -4.38 -12.59
N SER A 62 -24.41 -3.91 -12.48
CA SER A 62 -24.70 -2.48 -12.40
C SER A 62 -24.83 -2.09 -10.94
N ALA A 63 -24.08 -1.07 -10.52
CA ALA A 63 -24.10 -0.54 -9.18
C ALA A 63 -23.99 0.99 -9.22
N PRO A 64 -24.51 1.72 -8.21
CA PRO A 64 -24.31 3.15 -8.11
C PRO A 64 -22.83 3.56 -8.09
N ASP A 65 -22.54 4.73 -8.66
CA ASP A 65 -21.18 5.31 -8.67
C ASP A 65 -20.78 5.93 -7.32
N ARG A 66 -21.70 5.95 -6.35
CA ARG A 66 -21.55 6.51 -5.01
C ARG A 66 -22.11 5.56 -3.96
N ALA A 67 -21.48 5.53 -2.79
CA ALA A 67 -21.99 4.80 -1.64
C ALA A 67 -21.56 5.48 -0.33
N PRO A 68 -22.31 5.33 0.77
CA PRO A 68 -21.90 5.84 2.06
C PRO A 68 -20.62 5.15 2.53
N VAL A 69 -19.60 5.94 2.84
CA VAL A 69 -18.34 5.47 3.42
C VAL A 69 -18.06 6.30 4.67
N PRO A 70 -17.80 5.67 5.83
CA PRO A 70 -17.51 6.39 7.06
C PRO A 70 -16.30 7.30 6.89
N SER A 71 -16.39 8.52 7.42
CA SER A 71 -15.27 9.44 7.54
C SER A 71 -15.22 10.00 8.95
N LEU A 72 -14.00 10.19 9.45
CA LEU A 72 -13.70 10.73 10.76
C LEU A 72 -12.71 11.89 10.58
N ALA A 73 -13.00 13.03 11.22
CA ALA A 73 -12.06 14.15 11.22
C ALA A 73 -10.77 13.74 11.96
N PRO A 74 -9.58 13.84 11.33
CA PRO A 74 -8.34 13.45 11.98
C PRO A 74 -7.92 14.45 13.06
N ASP A 75 -7.25 13.94 14.10
CA ASP A 75 -6.60 14.77 15.12
C ASP A 75 -5.28 15.32 14.59
N LEU A 76 -5.32 16.51 13.98
CA LEU A 76 -4.15 17.13 13.35
C LEU A 76 -3.01 17.40 14.34
N ALA A 77 -3.32 17.72 15.61
CA ALA A 77 -2.31 17.97 16.63
C ALA A 77 -1.56 16.67 16.97
N ARG A 78 -2.29 15.56 17.07
CA ARG A 78 -1.68 14.24 17.26
C ARG A 78 -0.85 13.82 16.04
N LEU A 79 -1.35 14.04 14.83
CA LEU A 79 -0.62 13.68 13.60
C LEU A 79 0.65 14.51 13.37
N ALA A 80 0.70 15.74 13.87
CA ALA A 80 1.89 16.58 13.82
C ALA A 80 3.10 15.99 14.57
N VAL A 81 2.86 15.07 15.53
CA VAL A 81 3.89 14.41 16.32
C VAL A 81 3.88 12.89 16.04
N PRO A 82 4.81 12.37 15.21
CA PRO A 82 4.91 10.93 14.99
C PRO A 82 5.30 10.20 16.29
N PRO A 83 4.86 8.94 16.49
CA PRO A 83 5.23 8.14 17.66
C PRO A 83 6.75 8.02 17.81
N ALA A 84 7.26 8.11 19.04
CA ALA A 84 8.68 8.03 19.32
C ALA A 84 9.23 6.59 19.13
N PRO A 85 10.55 6.41 18.97
CA PRO A 85 11.15 5.08 18.96
C PRO A 85 10.74 4.23 20.18
N GLY A 86 10.27 3.01 19.95
CA GLY A 86 9.77 2.09 20.96
C GLY A 86 8.25 2.15 21.21
N GLU A 87 7.58 3.22 20.78
CA GLU A 87 6.12 3.36 20.80
C GLU A 87 5.47 2.64 19.61
N GLY A 88 4.18 2.31 19.67
CA GLY A 88 3.48 1.66 18.56
C GLY A 88 3.46 2.54 17.29
N ALA A 89 3.39 1.90 16.12
CA ALA A 89 3.15 2.62 14.87
C ALA A 89 1.70 3.14 14.83
N ARG A 90 1.52 4.35 14.31
CA ARG A 90 0.22 4.94 14.01
C ARG A 90 -0.04 4.85 12.52
N ILE A 91 -1.20 4.30 12.16
CA ILE A 91 -1.62 4.10 10.77
C ILE A 91 -2.92 4.88 10.57
N THR A 92 -2.93 5.85 9.67
CA THR A 92 -4.12 6.65 9.35
C THR A 92 -4.53 6.39 7.91
N TRP A 93 -5.79 5.96 7.71
CA TRP A 93 -6.31 5.70 6.37
C TRP A 93 -6.80 7.01 5.74
N LEU A 94 -6.22 7.40 4.59
CA LEU A 94 -6.57 8.63 3.89
C LEU A 94 -7.58 8.39 2.75
N GLY A 95 -8.06 7.15 2.61
CA GLY A 95 -8.93 6.69 1.54
C GLY A 95 -8.13 6.00 0.42
N HIS A 96 -8.79 5.08 -0.29
CA HIS A 96 -8.20 4.21 -1.30
C HIS A 96 -7.04 3.36 -0.74
N ALA A 97 -5.87 3.34 -1.40
CA ALA A 97 -4.63 2.78 -0.87
C ALA A 97 -3.75 3.84 -0.17
N SER A 98 -4.24 5.06 0.05
CA SER A 98 -3.44 6.12 0.64
C SER A 98 -3.40 6.00 2.17
N PHE A 99 -2.18 5.95 2.72
CA PHE A 99 -1.96 5.90 4.17
C PHE A 99 -0.89 6.87 4.62
N LEU A 100 -1.10 7.48 5.79
CA LEU A 100 -0.04 8.07 6.59
C LEU A 100 0.38 7.04 7.64
N VAL A 101 1.62 6.57 7.56
CA VAL A 101 2.22 5.59 8.47
C VAL A 101 3.32 6.29 9.28
N GLN A 102 3.12 6.41 10.59
CA GLN A 102 4.06 7.07 11.49
C GLN A 102 4.65 6.07 12.50
N LEU A 103 5.97 6.02 12.61
CA LEU A 103 6.70 5.15 13.53
C LEU A 103 8.13 5.66 13.74
N ASP A 104 8.69 5.46 14.93
CA ASP A 104 10.07 5.83 15.28
C ASP A 104 10.45 7.29 14.92
N GLY A 105 9.53 8.22 15.07
CA GLY A 105 9.71 9.63 14.75
C GLY A 105 9.62 9.98 13.26
N VAL A 106 9.32 9.01 12.40
CA VAL A 106 9.23 9.16 10.94
C VAL A 106 7.77 9.12 10.49
N SER A 107 7.42 9.97 9.54
CA SER A 107 6.13 9.98 8.83
C SER A 107 6.32 9.58 7.37
N LEU A 108 5.72 8.47 6.97
CA LEU A 108 5.73 7.95 5.61
C LEU A 108 4.36 8.07 4.98
N LEU A 109 4.32 8.58 3.75
CA LEU A 109 3.08 8.72 2.99
C LEU A 109 3.05 7.66 1.87
N VAL A 110 2.16 6.68 1.97
CA VAL A 110 2.10 5.52 1.07
C VAL A 110 0.96 5.70 0.05
N ASP A 111 1.26 5.45 -1.23
CA ASP A 111 0.36 5.58 -2.38
C ASP A 111 -0.58 6.80 -2.33
N PRO A 112 -0.03 8.02 -2.17
CA PRO A 112 -0.87 9.18 -1.90
C PRO A 112 -1.62 9.68 -3.12
N VAL A 113 -2.95 9.60 -3.05
CA VAL A 113 -3.88 10.16 -4.03
C VAL A 113 -4.89 11.01 -3.27
N LEU A 114 -4.55 12.27 -3.00
CA LEU A 114 -5.40 13.16 -2.19
C LEU A 114 -6.27 14.10 -3.04
N GLY A 115 -6.26 13.91 -4.36
CA GLY A 115 -7.10 14.66 -5.30
C GLY A 115 -8.56 14.23 -5.30
N GLU A 116 -9.41 15.07 -5.89
CA GLU A 116 -10.85 14.86 -6.04
C GLU A 116 -11.23 13.81 -7.09
N LYS A 117 -10.28 13.35 -7.91
CA LYS A 117 -10.50 12.36 -8.97
C LYS A 117 -9.21 11.66 -9.36
N VAL A 118 -9.35 10.47 -9.92
CA VAL A 118 -8.30 9.76 -10.65
C VAL A 118 -8.66 9.76 -12.13
N VAL A 119 -7.86 10.42 -12.96
CA VAL A 119 -8.14 10.61 -14.39
C VAL A 119 -9.53 11.25 -14.58
N THR A 120 -10.55 10.47 -14.92
CA THR A 120 -11.95 10.90 -15.07
C THR A 120 -12.89 10.35 -13.99
N VAL A 121 -12.41 9.46 -13.12
CA VAL A 121 -13.21 8.82 -12.07
C VAL A 121 -13.22 9.71 -10.82
N PRO A 122 -14.38 10.27 -10.42
CA PRO A 122 -14.44 11.16 -9.27
C PRO A 122 -14.35 10.38 -7.96
N ARG A 123 -13.65 10.95 -6.98
CA ARG A 123 -13.57 10.46 -5.60
C ARG A 123 -14.96 10.46 -4.95
N ASN A 124 -15.31 9.38 -4.27
CA ASN A 124 -16.61 9.17 -3.60
C ASN A 124 -16.66 9.85 -2.23
N VAL A 125 -15.59 9.76 -1.46
CA VAL A 125 -15.44 10.35 -0.12
C VAL A 125 -14.16 11.19 -0.07
N PRO A 126 -14.20 12.44 0.45
CA PRO A 126 -13.01 13.29 0.58
C PRO A 126 -11.83 12.55 1.24
N PRO A 127 -10.58 12.89 0.90
CA PRO A 127 -9.44 12.25 1.55
C PRO A 127 -9.44 12.57 3.05
N GLY A 128 -8.85 11.68 3.84
CA GLY A 128 -8.76 11.86 5.29
C GLY A 128 -7.99 13.12 5.69
N LEU A 129 -7.04 13.55 4.85
CA LEU A 129 -6.29 14.79 4.97
C LEU A 129 -6.19 15.45 3.59
N THR A 130 -6.24 16.77 3.54
CA THR A 130 -5.74 17.51 2.37
C THR A 130 -4.22 17.56 2.40
N PRO A 131 -3.53 17.82 1.27
CA PRO A 131 -2.08 17.99 1.26
C PRO A 131 -1.57 19.04 2.26
N GLU A 132 -2.36 20.09 2.53
CA GLU A 132 -2.02 21.17 3.45
C GLU A 132 -2.19 20.79 4.92
N GLN A 133 -2.98 19.75 5.21
CA GLN A 133 -3.18 19.20 6.56
C GLN A 133 -2.17 18.11 6.90
N LEU A 134 -1.37 17.64 5.94
CA LEU A 134 -0.35 16.63 6.20
C LEU A 134 0.68 17.19 7.20
N PRO A 135 1.14 16.36 8.16
CA PRO A 135 2.31 16.70 8.96
C PRO A 135 3.56 16.71 8.07
N HIS A 136 4.73 16.97 8.67
CA HIS A 136 5.99 16.72 7.97
C HIS A 136 6.03 15.27 7.45
N VAL A 137 6.35 15.09 6.17
CA VAL A 137 6.48 13.77 5.51
C VAL A 137 7.94 13.58 5.15
N ASP A 138 8.58 12.59 5.76
CA ASP A 138 10.00 12.28 5.52
C ASP A 138 10.22 11.62 4.14
N ALA A 139 9.25 10.80 3.71
CA ALA A 139 9.28 10.16 2.40
C ALA A 139 7.88 9.74 1.92
N ALA A 140 7.72 9.71 0.61
CA ALA A 140 6.58 9.08 -0.04
C ALA A 140 6.96 7.70 -0.58
N LEU A 141 6.09 6.70 -0.41
CA LEU A 141 6.25 5.34 -0.93
C LEU A 141 5.21 5.08 -2.01
N VAL A 142 5.64 4.63 -3.19
CA VAL A 142 4.75 4.38 -4.35
C VAL A 142 4.89 2.93 -4.82
N SER A 143 3.81 2.17 -4.68
CA SER A 143 3.77 0.73 -4.95
C SER A 143 3.93 0.41 -6.44
N HIS A 144 3.25 1.18 -7.30
CA HIS A 144 3.27 0.99 -8.74
C HIS A 144 2.79 2.23 -9.51
N GLY A 145 2.80 2.14 -10.85
CA GLY A 145 2.60 3.30 -11.71
C GLY A 145 1.16 3.73 -11.96
N HIS A 146 0.13 3.01 -11.54
CA HIS A 146 -1.25 3.39 -11.87
C HIS A 146 -1.66 4.74 -11.26
N TYR A 147 -2.61 5.42 -11.90
CA TYR A 147 -3.00 6.79 -11.53
C TYR A 147 -3.66 6.89 -10.16
N ASP A 148 -4.24 5.80 -9.65
CA ASP A 148 -4.84 5.70 -8.33
C ASP A 148 -3.84 5.32 -7.23
N HIS A 149 -2.55 5.19 -7.54
CA HIS A 149 -1.46 4.96 -6.56
C HIS A 149 -0.30 5.96 -6.69
N LEU A 150 -0.10 6.50 -7.90
CA LEU A 150 0.93 7.49 -8.21
C LEU A 150 0.26 8.75 -8.78
N ASP A 151 -0.17 9.63 -7.87
CA ASP A 151 -0.72 10.94 -8.17
C ASP A 151 0.36 12.02 -8.12
N LEU A 152 0.86 12.41 -9.30
CA LEU A 152 1.89 13.44 -9.41
C LEU A 152 1.49 14.79 -8.77
N PRO A 153 0.25 15.30 -8.92
CA PRO A 153 -0.19 16.50 -8.22
C PRO A 153 0.01 16.44 -6.70
N THR A 154 -0.41 15.33 -6.06
CA THR A 154 -0.21 15.13 -4.62
C THR A 154 1.28 15.07 -4.28
N LEU A 155 2.05 14.23 -4.99
CA LEU A 155 3.48 14.07 -4.73
C LEU A 155 4.27 15.37 -4.89
N THR A 156 4.01 16.16 -5.94
CA THR A 156 4.66 17.46 -6.17
C THR A 156 4.33 18.46 -5.06
N ARG A 157 3.09 18.44 -4.53
CA ARG A 157 2.71 19.32 -3.43
C ARG A 157 3.35 18.92 -2.10
N VAL A 158 3.52 17.61 -1.85
CA VAL A 158 4.19 17.09 -0.66
C VAL A 158 5.70 17.35 -0.72
N GLY A 159 6.33 17.17 -1.88
CA GLY A 159 7.75 17.49 -2.11
C GLY A 159 8.75 16.58 -1.40
N ALA A 160 8.31 15.51 -0.74
CA ALA A 160 9.17 14.52 -0.11
C ALA A 160 9.88 13.63 -1.16
N VAL A 161 10.99 12.99 -0.75
CA VAL A 161 11.67 12.01 -1.62
C VAL A 161 10.74 10.82 -1.86
N VAL A 162 10.61 10.41 -3.12
CA VAL A 162 9.75 9.30 -3.53
C VAL A 162 10.57 8.01 -3.64
N TYR A 163 10.18 6.98 -2.90
CA TYR A 163 10.68 5.62 -3.06
C TYR A 163 9.66 4.79 -3.84
N ALA A 164 10.09 4.23 -4.97
CA ALA A 164 9.21 3.49 -5.87
C ALA A 164 9.91 2.28 -6.49
N GLY A 165 9.15 1.44 -7.19
CA GLY A 165 9.72 0.35 -7.99
C GLY A 165 10.65 0.83 -9.12
N LEU A 166 11.57 -0.03 -9.55
CA LEU A 166 12.44 0.21 -10.72
C LEU A 166 11.66 0.66 -11.97
N GLY A 167 12.18 1.65 -12.71
CA GLY A 167 11.60 2.17 -13.96
C GLY A 167 10.68 3.38 -13.78
N GLN A 168 10.48 3.88 -12.56
CA GLN A 168 9.67 5.07 -12.26
C GLN A 168 10.46 6.39 -12.29
N ARG A 169 11.79 6.34 -12.19
CA ARG A 169 12.68 7.52 -12.08
C ARG A 169 12.41 8.56 -13.14
N ARG A 170 12.34 8.15 -14.42
CA ARG A 170 12.13 9.08 -15.54
C ARG A 170 10.84 9.89 -15.38
N LEU A 171 9.77 9.27 -14.91
CA LEU A 171 8.50 9.94 -14.70
C LEU A 171 8.60 10.93 -13.53
N LEU A 172 9.17 10.48 -12.41
CA LEU A 172 9.26 11.26 -11.17
C LEU A 172 10.19 12.48 -11.35
N GLU A 173 11.36 12.29 -11.95
CA GLU A 173 12.30 13.38 -12.23
C GLU A 173 11.71 14.39 -13.23
N LYS A 174 10.95 13.93 -14.24
CA LYS A 174 10.22 14.83 -15.15
C LYS A 174 9.18 15.69 -14.42
N ALA A 175 8.63 15.20 -13.32
CA ALA A 175 7.72 15.93 -12.44
C ALA A 175 8.44 16.79 -11.38
N GLY A 176 9.77 16.86 -11.41
CA GLY A 176 10.58 17.64 -10.46
C GLY A 176 10.76 16.98 -9.10
N LEU A 177 10.49 15.68 -8.98
CA LEU A 177 10.55 14.93 -7.71
C LEU A 177 11.90 14.23 -7.54
N ALA A 178 12.51 14.40 -6.37
CA ALA A 178 13.63 13.56 -5.95
C ALA A 178 13.14 12.13 -5.72
N CYS A 179 13.86 11.13 -6.21
CA CYS A 179 13.44 9.74 -6.09
C CYS A 179 14.57 8.72 -5.96
N ALA A 180 14.23 7.60 -5.33
CA ALA A 180 15.01 6.38 -5.27
C ALA A 180 14.18 5.21 -5.79
N GLU A 181 14.82 4.32 -6.55
CA GLU A 181 14.16 3.14 -7.09
C GLU A 181 14.63 1.89 -6.37
N LEU A 182 13.70 1.00 -6.08
CA LEU A 182 13.95 -0.27 -5.40
C LEU A 182 13.46 -1.42 -6.28
N GLY A 183 14.30 -2.44 -6.43
CA GLY A 183 13.89 -3.77 -6.87
C GLY A 183 13.29 -4.55 -5.70
N TRP A 184 12.55 -5.62 -6.00
CA TRP A 184 12.06 -6.51 -4.97
C TRP A 184 13.18 -7.03 -4.05
N TRP A 185 12.89 -7.02 -2.76
CA TRP A 185 13.74 -7.32 -1.61
C TRP A 185 14.90 -6.36 -1.38
N GLN A 186 14.95 -5.24 -2.08
CA GLN A 186 15.86 -4.15 -1.72
C GLN A 186 15.27 -3.30 -0.60
N THR A 187 16.14 -2.88 0.31
CA THR A 187 15.79 -2.08 1.48
C THR A 187 16.45 -0.72 1.39
N ALA A 188 15.66 0.33 1.62
CA ALA A 188 16.13 1.68 1.93
C ALA A 188 15.99 1.94 3.42
N ARG A 189 16.80 2.86 3.95
CA ARG A 189 16.70 3.35 5.33
C ARG A 189 16.30 4.82 5.32
N ILE A 190 15.22 5.15 6.02
CA ILE A 190 14.65 6.50 6.15
C ILE A 190 14.68 6.83 7.64
N GLY A 191 15.69 7.59 8.07
CA GLY A 191 15.99 7.76 9.49
C GLY A 191 16.24 6.40 10.18
N PRO A 192 15.57 6.09 11.30
CA PRO A 192 15.66 4.79 11.97
C PRO A 192 14.83 3.67 11.31
N VAL A 193 13.97 3.99 10.33
CA VAL A 193 13.02 3.05 9.72
C VAL A 193 13.61 2.36 8.50
N GLU A 194 13.42 1.04 8.42
CA GLU A 194 13.75 0.23 7.25
C GLU A 194 12.52 0.08 6.34
N VAL A 195 12.67 0.36 5.06
CA VAL A 195 11.62 0.18 4.04
C VAL A 195 12.10 -0.79 2.98
N THR A 196 11.51 -1.98 2.96
CA THR A 196 11.80 -3.01 1.95
C THR A 196 10.71 -3.04 0.89
N PHE A 197 11.08 -2.91 -0.38
CA PHE A 197 10.15 -3.12 -1.49
C PHE A 197 9.99 -4.62 -1.74
N VAL A 198 8.77 -5.15 -1.75
CA VAL A 198 8.50 -6.59 -1.85
C VAL A 198 7.61 -6.94 -3.05
N PRO A 199 7.65 -8.18 -3.56
CA PRO A 199 6.84 -8.59 -4.71
C PRO A 199 5.32 -8.45 -4.47
N ALA A 200 4.60 -8.30 -5.58
CA ALA A 200 3.14 -8.36 -5.69
C ALA A 200 2.76 -9.00 -7.03
N GLN A 201 1.55 -9.56 -7.11
CA GLN A 201 0.98 -10.13 -8.34
C GLN A 201 0.14 -9.08 -9.06
N HIS A 202 0.78 -8.24 -9.87
CA HIS A 202 0.11 -7.11 -10.53
C HIS A 202 0.83 -6.71 -11.82
N TRP A 203 0.69 -5.45 -12.21
CA TRP A 203 1.29 -4.86 -13.39
C TRP A 203 1.38 -3.34 -13.23
N SER A 204 1.95 -2.64 -14.21
CA SER A 204 2.10 -1.19 -14.16
C SER A 204 1.93 -0.58 -15.55
N ARG A 205 1.23 0.55 -15.62
CA ARG A 205 1.05 1.34 -16.85
C ARG A 205 0.63 2.76 -16.52
N ARG A 206 1.07 3.73 -17.34
CA ARG A 206 0.58 5.12 -17.26
C ARG A 206 0.14 5.68 -18.59
N SER A 207 0.72 5.19 -19.67
CA SER A 207 0.50 5.74 -20.99
C SER A 207 0.34 4.63 -22.03
N LEU A 208 0.19 5.03 -23.29
CA LEU A 208 0.21 4.07 -24.39
C LEU A 208 1.66 3.62 -24.61
N GLY A 209 1.92 2.31 -24.53
CA GLY A 209 3.23 1.72 -24.85
C GLY A 209 4.19 1.56 -23.67
N ASP A 210 3.81 1.91 -22.44
CA ASP A 210 4.65 1.75 -21.25
C ASP A 210 4.27 0.60 -20.32
N THR A 211 3.36 -0.28 -20.76
CA THR A 211 2.95 -1.46 -20.00
C THR A 211 4.17 -2.25 -19.51
N ASN A 212 4.25 -2.43 -18.20
CA ASN A 212 5.29 -3.15 -17.48
C ASN A 212 6.72 -2.65 -17.73
N ARG A 213 6.89 -1.38 -18.13
CA ARG A 213 8.21 -0.73 -18.18
C ARG A 213 8.71 -0.30 -16.80
N ALA A 214 7.81 -0.18 -15.83
CA ALA A 214 8.11 0.06 -14.42
C ALA A 214 7.60 -1.08 -13.55
N LEU A 215 8.32 -1.37 -12.47
CA LEU A 215 8.04 -2.43 -11.50
C LEU A 215 6.90 -2.02 -10.56
N TRP A 216 6.16 -3.00 -10.07
CA TRP A 216 5.10 -2.90 -9.06
C TRP A 216 5.48 -3.73 -7.84
N GLY A 217 4.85 -3.50 -6.69
CA GLY A 217 5.14 -4.25 -5.48
C GLY A 217 4.39 -3.72 -4.27
N GLY A 218 4.80 -4.18 -3.10
CA GLY A 218 4.39 -3.63 -1.80
C GLY A 218 5.58 -3.10 -1.01
N PHE A 219 5.32 -2.60 0.18
CA PHE A 219 6.35 -2.15 1.12
C PHE A 219 6.20 -2.85 2.46
N VAL A 220 7.30 -3.34 3.01
CA VAL A 220 7.42 -3.65 4.43
C VAL A 220 8.16 -2.50 5.10
N VAL A 221 7.47 -1.81 5.99
CA VAL A 221 7.97 -0.70 6.79
C VAL A 221 8.25 -1.21 8.19
N LYS A 222 9.51 -1.25 8.60
CA LYS A 222 9.96 -1.84 9.86
C LYS A 222 10.63 -0.78 10.73
N GLY A 223 10.00 -0.53 11.88
CA GLY A 223 10.58 0.22 12.98
C GLY A 223 11.00 -0.69 14.14
N SER A 224 11.32 -0.05 15.25
CA SER A 224 11.81 -0.65 16.50
C SER A 224 10.77 -1.53 17.19
N SER A 225 9.50 -1.14 17.12
CA SER A 225 8.39 -1.69 17.90
C SER A 225 7.25 -2.25 17.05
N ALA A 226 7.26 -2.01 15.73
CA ALA A 226 6.19 -2.40 14.82
C ALA A 226 6.72 -2.60 13.39
N THR A 227 6.07 -3.49 12.65
CA THR A 227 6.28 -3.71 11.22
C THR A 227 4.93 -3.66 10.49
N VAL A 228 4.82 -2.76 9.54
CA VAL A 228 3.63 -2.52 8.73
C VAL A 228 3.91 -2.98 7.30
N TYR A 229 3.04 -3.81 6.75
CA TYR A 229 3.08 -4.24 5.36
C TYR A 229 1.96 -3.55 4.57
N HIS A 230 2.32 -2.87 3.49
CA HIS A 230 1.37 -2.35 2.49
C HIS A 230 1.53 -3.15 1.21
N SER A 231 0.50 -3.88 0.77
CA SER A 231 0.66 -4.77 -0.39
C SER A 231 0.76 -4.05 -1.73
N GLY A 232 0.30 -2.80 -1.80
CA GLY A 232 -0.11 -2.21 -3.07
C GLY A 232 -1.31 -2.99 -3.63
N ASP A 233 -1.49 -2.90 -4.94
CA ASP A 233 -2.44 -3.76 -5.64
C ASP A 233 -1.80 -5.10 -5.98
N THR A 234 -2.57 -6.15 -5.79
CA THR A 234 -2.11 -7.52 -6.02
C THR A 234 -3.30 -8.45 -6.15
N GLY A 235 -3.17 -9.47 -7.00
CA GLY A 235 -3.92 -10.71 -6.90
C GLY A 235 -3.35 -11.62 -5.81
N TRP A 236 -3.98 -12.76 -5.57
CA TRP A 236 -3.42 -13.76 -4.66
C TRP A 236 -2.19 -14.45 -5.30
N PHE A 237 -1.12 -14.64 -4.52
CA PHE A 237 0.10 -15.32 -4.96
C PHE A 237 0.91 -15.87 -3.77
N ASP A 238 1.77 -16.86 -4.04
CA ASP A 238 2.59 -17.54 -3.02
C ASP A 238 3.58 -16.63 -2.28
N GLY A 239 3.84 -15.43 -2.82
CA GLY A 239 4.78 -14.49 -2.20
C GLY A 239 4.30 -13.94 -0.87
N PHE A 240 3.00 -13.97 -0.55
CA PHE A 240 2.51 -13.61 0.79
C PHE A 240 3.16 -14.48 1.89
N ALA A 241 3.23 -15.79 1.67
CA ALA A 241 3.86 -16.71 2.61
C ALA A 241 5.38 -16.46 2.72
N GLU A 242 6.05 -16.08 1.63
CA GLU A 242 7.46 -15.70 1.67
C GLU A 242 7.70 -14.39 2.42
N ILE A 243 6.85 -13.39 2.23
CA ILE A 243 6.90 -12.13 2.97
C ILE A 243 6.70 -12.41 4.47
N GLY A 244 5.71 -13.21 4.85
CA GLY A 244 5.46 -13.62 6.25
C GLY A 244 6.58 -14.44 6.88
N ARG A 245 7.31 -15.23 6.08
CA ARG A 245 8.53 -15.93 6.56
C ARG A 245 9.69 -14.99 6.84
N ARG A 246 9.86 -13.93 6.03
CA ARG A 246 10.97 -12.97 6.16
C ARG A 246 10.71 -11.90 7.20
N PHE A 247 9.45 -11.56 7.44
CA PHE A 247 9.06 -10.45 8.29
C PHE A 247 7.97 -10.85 9.26
N ARG A 248 8.15 -10.51 10.54
CA ARG A 248 7.08 -10.54 11.52
C ARG A 248 6.22 -9.29 11.34
N ILE A 249 5.02 -9.44 10.79
CA ILE A 249 4.13 -8.33 10.41
C ILE A 249 3.13 -8.07 11.54
N ASP A 250 3.13 -6.84 12.04
CA ASP A 250 2.21 -6.40 13.11
C ASP A 250 0.91 -5.83 12.51
N ALA A 251 0.98 -5.22 11.32
CA ALA A 251 -0.20 -4.81 10.54
C ALA A 251 -0.01 -5.05 9.04
N ALA A 252 -1.01 -5.63 8.39
CA ALA A 252 -1.08 -5.80 6.94
C ALA A 252 -2.22 -4.95 6.37
N LEU A 253 -1.87 -3.99 5.51
CA LEU A 253 -2.78 -3.15 4.74
C LEU A 253 -3.04 -3.87 3.41
N LEU A 254 -4.25 -4.40 3.22
CA LEU A 254 -4.59 -5.28 2.09
C LEU A 254 -5.83 -4.77 1.35
N PRO A 255 -5.81 -4.76 0.00
CA PRO A 255 -6.93 -4.30 -0.81
C PRO A 255 -8.09 -5.28 -0.68
N ILE A 256 -9.30 -4.74 -0.66
CA ILE A 256 -10.53 -5.55 -0.68
C ILE A 256 -11.48 -5.18 -1.83
N GLY A 257 -11.15 -4.14 -2.62
CA GLY A 257 -11.95 -3.70 -3.76
C GLY A 257 -11.28 -4.00 -5.11
N ALA A 258 -11.89 -3.52 -6.20
CA ALA A 258 -11.43 -3.69 -7.58
C ALA A 258 -11.43 -5.13 -8.10
N TYR A 259 -12.25 -6.01 -7.53
CA TYR A 259 -12.23 -7.45 -7.82
C TYR A 259 -13.26 -7.92 -8.86
N ASP A 260 -14.23 -7.09 -9.26
CA ASP A 260 -15.25 -7.51 -10.23
C ASP A 260 -15.07 -6.90 -11.63
N PRO A 261 -15.25 -7.69 -12.70
CA PRO A 261 -15.63 -9.10 -12.69
C PRO A 261 -14.43 -10.03 -12.47
N ALA A 262 -14.63 -11.08 -11.66
CA ALA A 262 -13.55 -11.99 -11.25
C ALA A 262 -12.72 -12.57 -12.40
N TRP A 263 -13.35 -12.95 -13.54
CA TRP A 263 -12.62 -13.51 -14.69
C TRP A 263 -11.55 -12.57 -15.28
N PHE A 264 -11.73 -11.26 -15.08
CA PHE A 264 -10.83 -10.22 -15.55
C PHE A 264 -9.90 -9.72 -14.44
N MET A 265 -10.44 -9.51 -13.24
CA MET A 265 -9.73 -8.86 -12.14
C MET A 265 -8.93 -9.81 -11.24
N SER A 266 -9.35 -11.08 -11.05
CA SER A 266 -8.70 -11.98 -10.07
C SER A 266 -7.19 -12.22 -10.27
N PRO A 267 -6.61 -12.14 -11.50
CA PRO A 267 -5.17 -12.28 -11.66
C PRO A 267 -4.35 -11.10 -11.07
N GLN A 268 -5.00 -10.00 -10.71
CA GLN A 268 -4.37 -8.71 -10.41
C GLN A 268 -4.97 -7.98 -9.19
N HIS A 269 -6.15 -8.38 -8.71
CA HIS A 269 -6.78 -7.86 -7.50
C HIS A 269 -7.33 -8.99 -6.63
N LEU A 270 -7.09 -8.89 -5.33
CA LEU A 270 -7.74 -9.69 -4.31
C LEU A 270 -9.23 -9.29 -4.19
N ASN A 271 -10.09 -10.29 -4.02
CA ASN A 271 -11.39 -10.06 -3.40
C ASN A 271 -11.27 -10.07 -1.84
N PRO A 272 -12.33 -9.73 -1.08
CA PRO A 272 -12.29 -9.70 0.38
C PRO A 272 -11.90 -11.04 1.03
N GLU A 273 -12.34 -12.16 0.45
CA GLU A 273 -12.05 -13.50 0.97
C GLU A 273 -10.59 -13.90 0.72
N GLU A 274 -10.06 -13.60 -0.46
CA GLU A 274 -8.65 -13.79 -0.79
C GLU A 274 -7.74 -12.86 0.03
N ALA A 275 -8.22 -11.66 0.39
CA ALA A 275 -7.50 -10.77 1.29
C ALA A 275 -7.34 -11.36 2.70
N LEU A 276 -8.37 -12.03 3.25
CA LEU A 276 -8.26 -12.75 4.51
C LEU A 276 -7.40 -14.02 4.41
N ARG A 277 -7.37 -14.67 3.24
CA ARG A 277 -6.40 -15.75 2.98
C ARG A 277 -4.97 -15.22 2.98
N ALA A 278 -4.69 -14.15 2.24
CA ALA A 278 -3.38 -13.49 2.21
C ALA A 278 -2.93 -13.03 3.61
N PHE A 279 -3.86 -12.51 4.41
CA PHE A 279 -3.63 -12.18 5.82
C PHE A 279 -3.12 -13.36 6.64
N GLY A 280 -3.73 -14.53 6.46
CA GLY A 280 -3.29 -15.78 7.07
C GLY A 280 -1.90 -16.21 6.58
N ASP A 281 -1.66 -16.18 5.27
CA ASP A 281 -0.38 -16.55 4.65
C ASP A 281 0.77 -15.65 5.13
N LEU A 282 0.49 -14.37 5.36
CA LEU A 282 1.44 -13.40 5.93
C LEU A 282 1.75 -13.64 7.42
N GLY A 283 0.90 -14.38 8.14
CA GLY A 283 1.00 -14.52 9.60
C GLY A 283 0.87 -13.19 10.35
N ALA A 284 0.17 -12.21 9.77
CA ALA A 284 0.08 -10.86 10.34
C ALA A 284 -0.84 -10.80 11.58
N ALA A 285 -0.52 -9.90 12.52
CA ALA A 285 -1.31 -9.75 13.74
C ALA A 285 -2.65 -9.03 13.48
N THR A 286 -2.60 -7.92 12.73
CA THR A 286 -3.74 -7.06 12.41
C THR A 286 -3.91 -6.89 10.90
N PHE A 287 -5.12 -7.06 10.40
CA PHE A 287 -5.55 -6.74 9.04
C PHE A 287 -6.15 -5.33 9.02
N VAL A 288 -5.82 -4.54 8.00
CA VAL A 288 -6.45 -3.24 7.74
C VAL A 288 -6.91 -3.21 6.29
N ALA A 289 -8.21 -3.04 6.08
CA ALA A 289 -8.80 -2.96 4.75
C ALA A 289 -8.40 -1.67 4.02
N MET A 290 -8.12 -1.77 2.72
CA MET A 290 -7.88 -0.63 1.84
C MET A 290 -8.47 -0.84 0.43
N HIS A 291 -8.27 0.14 -0.47
CA HIS A 291 -8.66 0.07 -1.89
C HIS A 291 -10.18 -0.08 -2.13
N TRP A 292 -11.00 0.37 -1.19
CA TRP A 292 -12.46 0.31 -1.30
C TRP A 292 -13.10 1.67 -1.01
N GLY A 293 -14.37 1.83 -1.41
CA GLY A 293 -15.21 2.96 -1.04
C GLY A 293 -14.80 4.32 -1.62
N THR A 294 -13.66 4.42 -2.33
CA THR A 294 -13.05 5.72 -2.67
C THR A 294 -13.20 6.06 -4.15
N PHE A 295 -12.87 5.13 -5.05
CA PHE A 295 -13.05 5.30 -6.49
C PHE A 295 -13.80 4.09 -7.07
N LYS A 296 -14.72 4.33 -8.01
CA LYS A 296 -15.45 3.27 -8.71
C LYS A 296 -14.60 2.77 -9.89
N LEU A 297 -13.73 1.80 -9.64
CA LEU A 297 -12.74 1.29 -10.61
C LEU A 297 -13.17 -0.01 -11.32
N SER A 298 -14.24 -0.63 -10.85
CA SER A 298 -14.66 -2.00 -11.18
C SER A 298 -16.17 -2.16 -11.02
N ASP A 299 -16.71 -3.37 -11.20
CA ASP A 299 -18.16 -3.59 -11.29
C ASP A 299 -18.88 -3.70 -9.94
N GLU A 300 -18.20 -4.03 -8.84
CA GLU A 300 -18.82 -4.23 -7.52
C GLU A 300 -19.34 -2.92 -6.89
N PRO A 301 -20.46 -2.92 -6.14
CA PRO A 301 -20.87 -1.76 -5.35
C PRO A 301 -19.77 -1.28 -4.40
N LEU A 302 -19.57 0.04 -4.28
CA LEU A 302 -18.48 0.62 -3.47
C LEU A 302 -18.52 0.23 -1.99
N ASP A 303 -19.68 -0.11 -1.44
CA ASP A 303 -19.91 -0.50 -0.04
C ASP A 303 -20.06 -2.02 0.16
N GLU A 304 -19.95 -2.82 -0.90
CA GLU A 304 -19.96 -4.27 -0.81
C GLU A 304 -18.71 -4.85 -0.13
N PRO A 305 -17.48 -4.39 -0.42
CA PRO A 305 -16.27 -5.04 0.06
C PRO A 305 -16.20 -5.23 1.59
N PRO A 306 -16.51 -4.24 2.44
CA PRO A 306 -16.50 -4.45 3.89
C PRO A 306 -17.54 -5.46 4.38
N ARG A 307 -18.71 -5.54 3.73
CA ARG A 307 -19.76 -6.49 4.11
C ARG A 307 -19.31 -7.92 3.84
N ARG A 308 -18.68 -8.16 2.68
CA ARG A 308 -18.10 -9.45 2.33
C ARG A 308 -16.93 -9.81 3.24
N LEU A 309 -16.04 -8.86 3.52
CA LEU A 309 -14.92 -9.04 4.45
C LEU A 309 -15.42 -9.47 5.83
N GLU A 310 -16.45 -8.81 6.35
CA GLU A 310 -17.03 -9.13 7.66
C GLU A 310 -17.69 -10.51 7.68
N ALA A 311 -18.44 -10.86 6.64
CA ALA A 311 -19.05 -12.18 6.52
C ALA A 311 -17.99 -13.30 6.50
N GLU A 312 -16.90 -13.09 5.78
CA GLU A 312 -15.80 -14.05 5.72
C GLU A 312 -14.98 -14.11 7.02
N ARG A 313 -14.71 -12.96 7.66
CA ARG A 313 -14.10 -12.90 8.99
C ARG A 313 -14.89 -13.75 9.99
N ALA A 314 -16.21 -13.57 10.01
CA ALA A 314 -17.10 -14.33 10.88
C ALA A 314 -17.07 -15.84 10.55
N ARG A 315 -17.10 -16.20 9.26
CA ARG A 315 -17.00 -17.59 8.80
C ARG A 315 -15.69 -18.27 9.25
N LEU A 316 -14.59 -17.53 9.23
CA LEU A 316 -13.26 -18.00 9.66
C LEU A 316 -13.06 -17.96 11.19
N GLY A 317 -13.99 -17.38 11.95
CA GLY A 317 -13.89 -17.25 13.41
C GLY A 317 -12.76 -16.32 13.86
N LEU A 318 -12.35 -15.36 13.02
CA LEU A 318 -11.30 -14.39 13.36
C LEU A 318 -11.87 -13.33 14.31
N ALA A 319 -11.15 -12.95 15.37
CA ALA A 319 -11.57 -11.89 16.28
C ALA A 319 -11.76 -10.54 15.55
N ALA A 320 -12.78 -9.76 15.93
CA ALA A 320 -13.13 -8.50 15.26
C ALA A 320 -11.98 -7.48 15.33
N GLU A 321 -11.25 -7.47 16.43
CA GLU A 321 -10.12 -6.58 16.69
C GLU A 321 -8.93 -6.85 15.75
N ARG A 322 -8.86 -8.06 15.17
CA ARG A 322 -7.82 -8.43 14.21
C ARG A 322 -8.13 -7.98 12.79
N VAL A 323 -9.37 -7.61 12.46
CA VAL A 323 -9.77 -7.23 11.09
C VAL A 323 -10.42 -5.86 11.12
N ARG A 324 -9.65 -4.84 10.73
CA ARG A 324 -10.03 -3.43 10.84
C ARG A 324 -10.48 -2.88 9.51
N VAL A 325 -11.71 -2.38 9.47
CA VAL A 325 -12.22 -1.51 8.41
C VAL A 325 -12.34 -0.12 9.02
N LEU A 326 -11.44 0.78 8.62
CA LEU A 326 -11.35 2.13 9.18
C LEU A 326 -12.32 3.08 8.49
N ALA A 327 -12.73 4.14 9.17
CA ALA A 327 -13.28 5.33 8.52
C ALA A 327 -12.16 6.13 7.82
N VAL A 328 -12.49 6.85 6.75
CA VAL A 328 -11.52 7.74 6.09
C VAL A 328 -11.14 8.87 7.04
N GLY A 329 -9.86 8.98 7.38
CA GLY A 329 -9.30 9.88 8.39
C GLY A 329 -9.11 9.23 9.77
N GLU A 330 -9.57 7.99 9.99
CA GLU A 330 -9.35 7.27 11.24
C GLU A 330 -7.92 6.74 11.34
N SER A 331 -7.37 6.82 12.56
CA SER A 331 -6.07 6.26 12.92
C SER A 331 -6.22 5.04 13.84
N ILE A 332 -5.36 4.05 13.66
CA ILE A 332 -5.12 2.97 14.63
C ILE A 332 -3.68 2.96 15.10
N GLU A 333 -3.47 2.38 16.28
CA GLU A 333 -2.13 2.10 16.79
C GLU A 333 -1.89 0.59 16.77
N VAL A 334 -0.69 0.21 16.31
CA VAL A 334 -0.25 -1.18 16.25
C VAL A 334 1.13 -1.29 16.87
N ARG A 335 1.31 -2.30 17.71
CA ARG A 335 2.58 -2.55 18.40
C ARG A 335 2.83 -4.04 18.45
N ARG A 336 4.09 -4.42 18.27
CA ARG A 336 4.55 -5.79 18.46
C ARG A 336 4.28 -6.24 19.89
N ALA A 337 3.51 -7.31 20.02
CA ALA A 337 3.35 -7.97 21.31
C ALA A 337 4.73 -8.41 21.83
N VAL A 338 5.10 -7.91 23.00
CA VAL A 338 6.27 -8.38 23.74
C VAL A 338 5.98 -9.83 24.10
N ALA A 339 6.84 -10.77 23.68
CA ALA A 339 6.72 -12.14 24.12
C ALA A 339 6.78 -12.14 25.65
N ALA A 340 5.76 -12.66 26.32
CA ALA A 340 5.77 -12.78 27.77
C ALA A 340 7.04 -13.55 28.18
N ALA A 341 7.95 -12.89 28.88
CA ALA A 341 9.14 -13.54 29.41
C ALA A 341 8.69 -14.56 30.46
N GLY A 342 8.85 -15.86 30.14
CA GLY A 342 8.94 -16.96 31.08
C GLY A 342 7.81 -17.14 32.09
N ALA A 343 6.77 -17.90 31.73
CA ALA A 343 6.15 -18.78 32.72
C ALA A 343 7.18 -19.88 33.04
N GLY A 344 7.91 -19.69 34.15
CA GLY A 344 8.87 -20.67 34.65
C GLY A 344 8.22 -22.04 34.74
N ARG A 345 8.85 -23.05 34.13
CA ARG A 345 8.53 -24.44 34.41
C ARG A 345 8.70 -24.66 35.92
N PRO A 346 7.69 -25.20 36.63
CA PRO A 346 7.93 -25.69 37.98
C PRO A 346 8.97 -26.80 37.86
N GLY A 347 10.10 -26.64 38.56
CA GLY A 347 11.13 -27.68 38.64
C GLY A 347 10.52 -28.98 39.19
N PRO A 348 11.04 -30.14 38.81
CA PRO A 348 10.57 -31.40 39.36
C PRO A 348 10.86 -31.37 40.86
N GLY A 349 9.79 -31.38 41.66
CA GLY A 349 9.89 -31.55 43.10
C GLY A 349 10.62 -32.85 43.40
N GLY A 350 11.71 -32.75 44.17
CA GLY A 350 12.42 -33.90 44.70
C GLY A 350 11.51 -34.69 45.64
N GLY A 351 11.42 -35.99 45.39
CA GLY A 351 10.96 -37.02 46.31
C GLY A 351 12.09 -38.01 46.54
#